data_AF-A0AAN7K393-F1
#
_entry.id   AF-A0AAN7K393-F1
#
_cell.length_a   1.000
_cell.length_b   1.000
_cell.length_c   1.000
_cell.angle_alpha   90.00
_cell.angle_beta   90.00
_cell.angle_gamma   90.00
#
_symmetry.space_group_name_H-M   'P 1'
#
loop_
_entity.id
_entity.type
_entity.pdbx_description
1 polymer ?
#
loop_
_entity_poly.entity_id
_entity_poly.type
_entity_poly.pdbx_seq_one_letter_code
_entity_poly.pdbx_strand_id
1 'polypeptide(L)'
;MPSSRSFLLSIIRDGLKSDPKRYHRMKERLVGVSEETTTGVKRLYQMQANGTLLFPAINGNDSVTKSKFDNLYGCRHSLPDGLMRATDVMIAGKMAVVCGYGDVGKGCAAALEIDPICALQALVEGLRVLTLEDVVSQADIFVTTTGNKDISWLTT
;
A
#
# COMPACT_ATOMS: atom_id res chain seq x y z
N MET A 1 4.99 -21.94 6.58
CA MET A 1 4.04 -21.25 7.49
C MET A 1 2.64 -21.33 6.89
N PRO A 2 1.56 -21.51 7.68
CA PRO A 2 0.20 -21.39 7.17
C PRO A 2 0.01 -20.03 6.51
N SER A 3 -0.70 -19.97 5.38
CA SER A 3 -1.03 -18.67 4.77
C SER A 3 -1.87 -17.84 5.74
N SER A 4 -1.72 -16.51 5.72
CA SER A 4 -2.47 -15.62 6.63
C SER A 4 -3.99 -15.84 6.57
N ARG A 5 -4.50 -16.24 5.39
CA ARG A 5 -5.91 -16.64 5.21
C ARG A 5 -6.26 -17.91 6.00
N SER A 6 -5.40 -18.93 5.97
CA SER A 6 -5.62 -20.18 6.71
C SER A 6 -5.67 -19.92 8.21
N PHE A 7 -4.77 -19.07 8.72
CA PHE A 7 -4.74 -18.67 10.12
C PHE A 7 -5.98 -17.85 10.54
N LEU A 8 -6.43 -16.91 9.70
CA LEU A 8 -7.68 -16.19 9.95
C LEU A 8 -8.88 -17.14 10.07
N LEU A 9 -8.96 -18.11 9.15
CA LEU A 9 -10.04 -19.10 9.14
C LEU A 9 -9.98 -20.03 10.36
N SER A 10 -8.79 -20.36 10.87
CA SER A 10 -8.69 -21.14 12.12
C SER A 10 -9.17 -20.34 13.32
N ILE A 11 -8.81 -19.06 13.44
CA ILE A 11 -9.31 -18.19 14.52
C ILE A 11 -10.84 -18.11 14.49
N ILE A 12 -11.43 -17.89 13.30
CA ILE A 12 -12.89 -17.83 13.17
C ILE A 12 -13.50 -19.19 13.57
N ARG A 13 -12.97 -20.30 13.05
CA ARG A 13 -13.44 -21.65 13.37
C ARG A 13 -13.42 -21.93 14.87
N ASP A 14 -12.34 -21.60 15.55
CA ASP A 14 -12.21 -21.84 16.99
C ASP A 14 -13.09 -20.88 17.79
N GLY A 15 -13.24 -19.63 17.35
CA GLY A 15 -14.19 -18.68 17.93
C GLY A 15 -15.64 -19.17 17.86
N LEU A 16 -16.05 -19.78 16.73
CA LEU A 16 -17.40 -20.33 16.55
C LEU A 16 -17.74 -21.45 17.54
N LYS A 17 -16.75 -22.22 18.03
CA LYS A 17 -16.96 -23.23 19.08
C LYS A 17 -17.41 -22.61 20.41
N SER A 18 -16.93 -21.39 20.69
CA SER A 18 -17.24 -20.68 21.93
C SER A 18 -18.51 -19.82 21.83
N ASP A 19 -18.69 -19.12 20.72
CA ASP A 19 -19.82 -18.21 20.52
C ASP A 19 -20.10 -18.04 19.02
N PRO A 20 -21.02 -18.83 18.45
CA PRO A 20 -21.30 -18.80 17.02
C PRO A 20 -21.99 -17.51 16.57
N LYS A 21 -22.59 -16.75 17.50
CA LYS A 21 -23.31 -15.50 17.20
C LYS A 21 -22.49 -14.24 17.48
N ARG A 22 -21.20 -14.37 17.83
CA ARG A 22 -20.31 -13.24 18.18
C ARG A 22 -20.38 -12.10 17.17
N TYR A 23 -20.14 -12.39 15.90
CA TYR A 23 -20.07 -11.38 14.84
C TYR A 23 -21.45 -10.84 14.45
N HIS A 24 -22.53 -11.63 14.63
CA HIS A 24 -23.90 -11.15 14.43
C HIS A 24 -24.26 -10.05 15.43
N ARG A 25 -24.02 -10.29 16.72
CA ARG A 25 -24.26 -9.28 17.76
C ARG A 25 -23.34 -8.07 17.61
N MET A 26 -22.11 -8.30 17.16
CA MET A 26 -21.15 -7.23 16.93
C MET A 26 -21.61 -6.29 15.81
N LYS A 27 -21.99 -6.82 14.64
CA LYS A 27 -22.44 -5.97 13.51
C LYS A 27 -23.69 -5.17 13.84
N GLU A 28 -24.58 -5.69 14.69
CA GLU A 28 -25.80 -5.00 15.13
C GLU A 28 -25.52 -3.82 16.06
N ARG A 29 -24.40 -3.86 16.79
CA ARG A 29 -24.00 -2.81 17.75
C ARG A 29 -23.07 -1.76 17.15
N LEU A 30 -22.34 -2.09 16.08
CA LEU A 30 -21.39 -1.16 15.46
C LEU A 30 -22.12 -0.02 14.74
N VAL A 31 -21.77 1.22 15.10
CA VAL A 31 -22.33 2.43 14.48
C VAL A 31 -21.73 2.67 13.08
N GLY A 32 -20.47 2.30 12.89
CA GLY A 32 -19.77 2.42 11.61
C GLY A 32 -18.27 2.20 11.75
N VAL A 33 -17.54 2.41 10.64
CA VAL A 33 -16.08 2.32 10.56
C VAL A 33 -15.49 3.54 9.86
N SER A 34 -14.38 4.07 10.36
CA SER A 34 -13.55 5.03 9.64
C SER A 34 -12.31 4.33 9.12
N GLU A 35 -12.15 4.24 7.80
CA GLU A 35 -11.02 3.55 7.18
C GLU A 35 -9.99 4.54 6.67
N GLU A 36 -8.73 4.25 6.97
CA GLU A 36 -7.62 5.20 6.87
C GLU A 36 -6.87 5.07 5.54
N THR A 37 -6.76 3.85 5.00
CA THR A 37 -5.84 3.54 3.90
C THR A 37 -6.56 3.32 2.56
N THR A 38 -5.89 3.64 1.45
CA THR A 38 -6.40 3.40 0.08
C THR A 38 -6.83 1.94 -0.15
N THR A 39 -6.07 0.98 0.37
CA THR A 39 -6.38 -0.45 0.20
C THR A 39 -7.61 -0.87 1.00
N GLY A 40 -7.76 -0.36 2.23
CA GLY A 40 -8.95 -0.61 3.04
C GLY A 40 -10.19 0.01 2.40
N VAL A 41 -10.10 1.25 1.92
CA VAL A 41 -11.17 1.95 1.21
C VAL A 41 -11.60 1.18 -0.04
N LYS A 42 -10.66 0.64 -0.83
CA LYS A 42 -10.98 -0.23 -1.97
C LYS A 42 -11.82 -1.45 -1.55
N ARG A 43 -11.52 -2.08 -0.41
CA ARG A 43 -12.31 -3.20 0.12
C ARG A 43 -13.70 -2.77 0.58
N LEU A 44 -13.83 -1.58 1.18
CA LEU A 44 -15.13 -1.01 1.53
C LEU A 44 -16.00 -0.81 0.28
N TYR A 45 -15.45 -0.24 -0.79
CA TYR A 45 -16.17 -0.09 -2.06
C TYR A 45 -16.55 -1.43 -2.68
N GLN A 46 -15.69 -2.45 -2.61
CA GLN A 46 -16.04 -3.81 -3.06
C GLN A 46 -17.22 -4.39 -2.27
N MET A 47 -17.21 -4.22 -0.94
CA MET A 47 -18.31 -4.65 -0.06
C MET A 47 -19.60 -3.85 -0.28
N GLN A 48 -19.48 -2.56 -0.62
CA GLN A 48 -20.63 -1.74 -0.98
C GLN A 48 -21.24 -2.20 -2.30
N ALA A 49 -20.41 -2.41 -3.33
CA ALA A 49 -20.85 -2.80 -4.67
C ALA A 49 -21.50 -4.18 -4.72
N ASN A 50 -21.07 -5.12 -3.86
CA ASN A 50 -21.66 -6.46 -3.78
C ASN A 50 -22.75 -6.59 -2.69
N GLY A 51 -23.12 -5.50 -2.02
CA GLY A 51 -24.17 -5.50 -0.99
C GLY A 51 -23.80 -6.21 0.32
N THR A 52 -22.51 -6.44 0.59
CA THR A 52 -22.04 -7.11 1.82
C THR A 52 -21.55 -6.16 2.91
N LEU A 53 -21.52 -4.84 2.66
CA LEU A 53 -21.17 -3.84 3.67
C LEU A 53 -22.25 -3.79 4.77
N LEU A 54 -21.87 -4.14 6.00
CA LEU A 54 -22.82 -4.39 7.10
C LEU A 54 -23.19 -3.14 7.93
N PHE A 55 -22.39 -2.08 7.86
CA PHE A 55 -22.57 -0.84 8.62
C PHE A 55 -21.92 0.33 7.87
N PRO A 56 -22.31 1.59 8.18
CA PRO A 56 -21.75 2.78 7.55
C PRO A 56 -20.23 2.82 7.59
N ALA A 57 -19.62 3.33 6.51
CA ALA A 57 -18.18 3.50 6.43
C ALA A 57 -17.83 4.93 5.98
N ILE A 58 -16.85 5.53 6.65
CA ILE A 58 -16.28 6.82 6.30
C ILE A 58 -14.90 6.56 5.68
N ASN A 59 -14.74 7.07 4.46
CA ASN A 59 -13.46 7.09 3.77
C ASN A 59 -12.60 8.24 4.34
N GLY A 60 -11.72 7.91 5.29
CA GLY A 60 -10.76 8.85 5.85
C GLY A 60 -9.60 9.13 4.91
N ASN A 61 -9.20 8.13 4.11
CA ASN A 61 -8.06 8.23 3.19
C ASN A 61 -8.18 9.41 2.22
N ASP A 62 -9.37 9.60 1.64
CA ASP A 62 -9.59 10.57 0.57
C ASP A 62 -9.82 12.00 1.09
N SER A 63 -9.73 12.20 2.41
CA SER A 63 -9.57 13.54 2.98
C SER A 63 -8.30 14.17 2.41
N VAL A 64 -8.39 15.42 1.95
CA VAL A 64 -7.25 16.14 1.35
C VAL A 64 -6.08 16.23 2.34
N THR A 65 -6.40 16.50 3.61
CA THR A 65 -5.44 16.56 4.72
C THR A 65 -4.81 15.22 5.07
N LYS A 66 -5.33 14.11 4.54
CA LYS A 66 -4.75 12.77 4.70
C LYS A 66 -3.99 12.39 3.45
N SER A 67 -4.69 12.15 2.34
CA SER A 67 -4.08 11.65 1.09
C SER A 67 -2.92 12.52 0.58
N LYS A 68 -3.04 13.85 0.65
CA LYS A 68 -2.01 14.77 0.13
C LYS A 68 -0.93 15.13 1.15
N PHE A 69 -1.06 14.68 2.39
CA PHE A 69 -0.07 14.95 3.44
C PHE A 69 0.57 13.69 3.97
N ASP A 70 -0.21 12.78 4.52
CA ASP A 70 0.28 11.53 5.11
C ASP A 70 0.96 10.67 4.04
N ASN A 71 0.22 10.28 2.99
CA ASN A 71 0.76 9.39 1.97
C ASN A 71 1.97 10.00 1.25
N LEU A 72 2.00 11.34 1.09
CA LEU A 72 3.06 12.04 0.39
C LEU A 72 4.25 12.35 1.30
N TYR A 73 4.05 13.21 2.31
CA TYR A 73 5.13 13.69 3.18
C TYR A 73 5.50 12.67 4.26
N GLY A 74 4.54 11.87 4.73
CA GLY A 74 4.81 10.79 5.67
C GLY A 74 5.74 9.75 5.05
N CYS A 75 5.44 9.28 3.84
CA CYS A 75 6.33 8.36 3.12
C CYS A 75 7.65 9.01 2.70
N ARG A 76 7.66 10.33 2.43
CA ARG A 76 8.90 11.06 2.16
C ARG A 76 9.86 11.01 3.34
N HIS A 77 9.34 11.01 4.57
CA HIS A 77 10.14 10.93 5.78
C HIS A 77 10.46 9.47 6.17
N SER A 78 9.45 8.60 6.19
CA SER A 78 9.58 7.26 6.80
C SER A 78 10.30 6.23 5.91
N LEU A 79 10.28 6.40 4.59
CA LEU A 79 10.99 5.49 3.68
C LEU A 79 12.51 5.50 3.89
N PRO A 80 13.21 6.65 3.78
CA PRO A 80 14.67 6.66 3.99
C PRO A 80 15.02 6.27 5.42
N ASP A 81 14.22 6.65 6.42
CA ASP A 81 14.39 6.23 7.81
C ASP A 81 14.35 4.68 7.93
N GLY A 82 13.39 4.02 7.30
CA GLY A 82 13.30 2.56 7.26
C GLY A 82 14.50 1.90 6.58
N LEU A 83 14.93 2.43 5.43
CA LEU A 83 16.09 1.91 4.70
C LEU A 83 17.38 2.05 5.51
N MET A 84 17.61 3.24 6.09
CA MET A 84 18.79 3.53 6.90
C MET A 84 18.83 2.63 8.14
N ARG A 85 17.72 2.51 8.89
CA ARG A 85 17.70 1.65 10.08
C ARG A 85 17.86 0.17 9.81
N ALA A 86 17.35 -0.31 8.67
CA ALA A 86 17.37 -1.74 8.36
C ALA A 86 18.69 -2.19 7.74
N THR A 87 19.43 -1.29 7.07
CA THR A 87 20.56 -1.68 6.21
C THR A 87 21.81 -0.81 6.37
N ASP A 88 21.70 0.36 7.00
CA ASP A 88 22.73 1.42 7.05
C ASP A 88 23.29 1.78 5.66
N VAL A 89 22.56 1.46 4.58
CA VAL A 89 23.04 1.65 3.21
C VAL A 89 23.17 3.13 2.88
N MET A 90 24.28 3.51 2.24
CA MET A 90 24.38 4.81 1.59
C MET A 90 23.42 4.87 0.41
N ILE A 91 22.37 5.70 0.52
CA ILE A 91 21.36 5.88 -0.53
C ILE A 91 21.91 6.73 -1.68
N ALA A 92 22.73 7.75 -1.36
CA ALA A 92 23.31 8.64 -2.36
C ALA A 92 24.21 7.87 -3.35
N GLY A 93 24.03 8.13 -4.64
CA GLY A 93 24.78 7.48 -5.72
C GLY A 93 24.30 6.09 -6.11
N LYS A 94 23.21 5.59 -5.50
CA LYS A 94 22.59 4.32 -5.87
C LYS A 94 21.46 4.49 -6.86
N MET A 95 21.22 3.46 -7.66
CA MET A 95 20.06 3.39 -8.53
C MET A 95 18.90 2.76 -7.76
N ALA A 96 17.80 3.50 -7.63
CA ALA A 96 16.64 3.03 -6.90
C ALA A 96 15.38 3.12 -7.77
N VAL A 97 14.50 2.15 -7.65
CA VAL A 97 13.32 1.97 -8.49
C VAL A 97 12.07 1.99 -7.61
N VAL A 98 11.14 2.89 -7.92
CA VAL A 98 9.84 2.99 -7.25
C VAL A 98 8.75 2.48 -8.18
N CYS A 99 8.18 1.32 -7.86
CA CYS A 99 7.08 0.72 -8.60
C CYS A 99 5.74 1.29 -8.10
N GLY A 100 5.20 2.23 -8.86
CA GLY A 100 3.95 2.95 -8.58
C GLY A 100 4.19 4.42 -8.25
N TYR A 101 3.36 5.31 -8.81
CA TYR A 101 3.51 6.76 -8.65
C TYR A 101 2.21 7.47 -8.23
N GLY A 102 1.45 6.81 -7.34
CA GLY A 102 0.40 7.48 -6.56
C GLY A 102 1.01 8.39 -5.48
N ASP A 103 0.19 8.89 -4.55
CA ASP A 103 0.67 9.82 -3.50
C ASP A 103 1.83 9.22 -2.66
N VAL A 104 1.78 7.91 -2.36
CA VAL A 104 2.88 7.18 -1.71
C VAL A 104 4.14 7.16 -2.57
N GLY A 105 4.01 6.74 -3.84
CA GLY A 105 5.13 6.68 -4.78
C GLY A 105 5.81 8.02 -5.02
N LYS A 106 5.02 9.10 -5.07
CA LYS A 106 5.52 10.48 -5.13
C LYS A 106 6.37 10.84 -3.92
N GLY A 107 5.92 10.46 -2.72
CA GLY A 107 6.67 10.67 -1.48
C GLY A 107 7.99 9.90 -1.48
N CYS A 108 7.93 8.63 -1.90
CA CYS A 108 9.08 7.74 -1.97
C CYS A 108 10.14 8.22 -2.97
N ALA A 109 9.73 8.59 -4.19
CA ALA A 109 10.67 9.09 -5.20
C ALA A 109 11.32 10.41 -4.77
N ALA A 110 10.52 11.33 -4.22
CA ALA A 110 11.03 12.59 -3.69
C ALA A 110 12.02 12.42 -2.53
N ALA A 111 11.90 11.36 -1.74
CA ALA A 111 12.81 11.08 -0.63
C ALA A 111 14.15 10.49 -1.05
N LEU A 112 14.13 9.66 -2.09
CA LEU A 112 15.31 8.97 -2.58
C LEU A 112 16.04 9.78 -3.66
N GLU A 113 15.58 11.00 -3.93
CA GLU A 113 16.03 11.86 -5.03
C GLU A 113 16.05 11.09 -6.36
N ILE A 114 15.16 10.09 -6.47
CA ILE A 114 15.01 9.27 -7.67
C ILE A 114 14.17 10.07 -8.63
N ASP A 115 14.63 10.13 -9.85
CA ASP A 115 13.86 10.60 -10.98
C ASP A 115 12.63 9.69 -11.17
N PRO A 116 11.42 10.12 -10.79
CA PRO A 116 10.28 9.21 -10.66
C PRO A 116 9.83 8.60 -11.99
N ILE A 117 9.66 7.28 -12.04
CA ILE A 117 9.09 6.59 -13.19
C ILE A 117 7.57 6.39 -13.02
N CYS A 118 6.77 7.23 -13.70
CA CYS A 118 5.47 6.86 -14.25
C CYS A 118 5.12 7.73 -15.48
N ALA A 119 4.59 7.06 -16.50
CA ALA A 119 4.81 7.35 -17.91
C ALA A 119 4.54 8.78 -18.41
N LEU A 120 3.57 9.50 -17.84
CA LEU A 120 3.15 10.80 -18.39
C LEU A 120 3.68 12.01 -17.62
N GLN A 121 3.78 11.95 -16.28
CA GLN A 121 4.40 13.02 -15.50
C GLN A 121 5.93 13.00 -15.63
N ALA A 122 6.52 11.80 -15.70
CA ALA A 122 7.94 11.60 -16.02
C ALA A 122 8.31 12.19 -17.39
N LEU A 123 7.49 12.01 -18.43
CA LEU A 123 7.75 12.58 -19.75
C LEU A 123 7.68 14.11 -19.77
N VAL A 124 6.80 14.71 -18.96
CA VAL A 124 6.66 16.18 -18.85
C VAL A 124 7.81 16.79 -18.02
N GLU A 125 8.38 16.01 -17.09
CA GLU A 125 9.52 16.42 -16.25
C GLU A 125 10.90 16.07 -16.87
N GLY A 126 10.94 15.27 -17.97
CA GLY A 126 12.16 14.95 -18.73
C GLY A 126 12.80 13.58 -18.44
N LEU A 127 12.07 12.65 -17.82
CA LEU A 127 12.59 11.43 -17.21
C LEU A 127 12.34 10.19 -18.08
N ARG A 128 13.22 9.19 -18.00
CA ARG A 128 13.12 7.95 -18.79
C ARG A 128 12.11 6.97 -18.17
N VAL A 129 11.18 6.48 -18.98
CA VAL A 129 10.21 5.45 -18.60
C VAL A 129 10.74 4.10 -19.06
N LEU A 130 11.04 3.20 -18.12
CA LEU A 130 11.60 1.87 -18.39
C LEU A 130 10.70 0.78 -17.82
N THR A 131 10.75 -0.40 -18.41
CA THR A 131 10.11 -1.59 -17.81
C THR A 131 10.99 -2.11 -16.68
N LEU A 132 10.41 -2.86 -15.75
CA LEU A 132 11.16 -3.34 -14.60
C LEU A 132 12.25 -4.33 -15.03
N GLU A 133 11.98 -5.08 -16.09
CA GLU A 133 12.89 -6.00 -16.76
C GLU A 133 14.16 -5.30 -17.27
N ASP A 134 14.07 -4.03 -17.67
CA ASP A 134 15.21 -3.26 -18.18
C ASP A 134 16.17 -2.82 -17.05
N VAL A 135 15.66 -2.69 -15.82
CA VAL A 135 16.39 -2.09 -14.68
C VAL A 135 16.68 -3.07 -13.56
N VAL A 136 16.09 -4.29 -13.59
CA VAL A 136 16.20 -5.27 -12.51
C VAL A 136 17.65 -5.65 -12.17
N SER A 137 18.53 -5.67 -13.17
CA SER A 137 19.95 -6.02 -13.01
C SER A 137 20.85 -4.85 -12.62
N GLN A 138 20.33 -3.62 -12.67
CA GLN A 138 21.11 -2.38 -12.49
C GLN A 138 20.75 -1.63 -11.20
N ALA A 139 19.53 -1.82 -10.69
CA ALA A 139 19.07 -1.11 -9.51
C ALA A 139 19.52 -1.78 -8.20
N ASP A 140 19.95 -0.96 -7.25
CA ASP A 140 20.37 -1.35 -5.91
C ASP A 140 19.17 -1.47 -4.94
N ILE A 141 18.14 -0.64 -5.12
CA ILE A 141 17.00 -0.51 -4.19
C ILE A 141 15.69 -0.58 -4.98
N PHE A 142 14.75 -1.38 -4.48
CA PHE A 142 13.43 -1.54 -5.07
C PHE A 142 12.34 -1.25 -4.04
N VAL A 143 11.39 -0.39 -4.39
CA VAL A 143 10.29 0.05 -3.50
C VAL A 143 8.95 -0.09 -4.22
N THR A 144 8.00 -0.83 -3.64
CA THR A 144 6.64 -0.96 -4.19
C THR A 144 5.62 -0.12 -3.47
N THR A 145 4.83 0.64 -4.23
CA THR A 145 3.86 1.59 -3.71
C THR A 145 2.49 1.50 -4.39
N THR A 146 2.26 0.47 -5.22
CA THR A 146 1.03 0.35 -6.04
C THR A 146 -0.21 -0.06 -5.25
N GLY A 147 -0.06 -0.64 -4.06
CA GLY A 147 -1.16 -1.27 -3.33
C GLY A 147 -1.77 -2.48 -4.05
N ASN A 148 -1.08 -3.03 -5.05
CA ASN A 148 -1.49 -4.21 -5.81
C ASN A 148 -0.65 -5.44 -5.44
N LYS A 149 -1.20 -6.62 -5.68
CA LYS A 149 -0.47 -7.89 -5.60
C LYS A 149 0.25 -8.16 -6.93
N ASP A 150 1.19 -9.10 -6.90
CA ASP A 150 1.86 -9.63 -8.10
C ASP A 150 2.54 -8.51 -8.92
N ILE A 151 3.22 -7.60 -8.25
CA ILE A 151 4.18 -6.70 -8.90
C ILE A 151 5.34 -7.59 -9.32
N SER A 152 5.36 -7.97 -10.60
CA SER A 152 6.28 -8.98 -11.13
C SER A 152 7.69 -8.41 -11.14
N TRP A 153 8.51 -8.80 -10.16
CA TRP A 153 9.93 -8.44 -10.03
C TRP A 153 10.86 -9.22 -10.96
N LEU A 154 10.40 -10.38 -11.44
CA LEU A 154 11.12 -11.34 -12.27
C LEU A 154 10.07 -12.13 -13.06
N THR A 155 10.11 -12.08 -14.38
CA THR A 155 9.53 -13.15 -15.21
C THR A 155 10.57 -14.26 -15.30
N THR A 156 10.24 -15.45 -14.79
CA THR A 156 10.79 -16.72 -15.31
C THR A 156 9.83 -17.28 -16.32
#